data_AF-A0A4P5XG53-F1
#
_entry.id   AF-A0A4P5XG53-F1
#
_cell.length_a   1.000
_cell.length_b   1.000
_cell.length_c   1.000
_cell.angle_alpha   90.00
_cell.angle_beta   90.00
_cell.angle_gamma   90.00
#
_symmetry.space_group_name_H-M   'P 1'
#
loop_
_entity.id
_entity.type
_entity.pdbx_description
1 polymer ?
#
loop_
_entity_poly.entity_id
_entity_poly.type
_entity_poly.pdbx_seq_one_letter_code
_entity_poly.pdbx_strand_id
1 'polypeptide(L)'
;MPSASELAQYLALSEQALLQGRLALAELGTQLAIAADERSPAAWNAFGRIAARVEQFAVARQAFERAIAIDAYFKPAVKNLKALPTQSKPRSDQRYLVIREWGAGFWSDVDHVVSGILLARLTERTPIVWWGRTSLFHDVSVANAWEIYFEPLSSVQPTEIAGLPTWPGKWNGDPFADVQNRFAGPDSRITAVCHMERAEAVCVSDFMTDVFMLRRWVLPSDALAGKSAREVIARLAEEHIKPRAVFREQAAAFVRENFGTKTIAVHLRGLDKSVELGVEAMANAHLAAIAKLDAMLVSHPAAKVLLLTDDNAVLAMMQRKYAERLIVTDATRAVGSAGLHLSQQHDGRKLAEEVLVDVCIALHADHFIGLAGSNVSYYIASMKDWGENCDLFGPALHNDFGIALSTLTA
;
A
#
# COMPACT_ATOMS: atom_id res chain seq x y z
N MET A 1 2.26 26.33 -3.97
CA MET A 1 0.90 26.28 -4.54
C MET A 1 1.06 25.92 -6.00
N PRO A 2 0.40 24.86 -6.48
CA PRO A 2 0.44 24.56 -7.90
C PRO A 2 -0.12 25.76 -8.68
N SER A 3 0.45 25.99 -9.84
CA SER A 3 -0.01 27.03 -10.75
C SER A 3 -1.44 26.71 -11.19
N ALA A 4 -2.25 27.73 -11.46
CA ALA A 4 -3.59 27.55 -12.05
C ALA A 4 -3.56 26.70 -13.35
N SER A 5 -2.38 26.64 -14.01
CA SER A 5 -2.10 25.79 -15.16
C SER A 5 -2.16 24.29 -14.84
N GLU A 6 -1.65 23.84 -13.68
CA GLU A 6 -1.62 22.41 -13.31
C GLU A 6 -3.02 21.87 -13.00
N LEU A 7 -3.83 22.64 -12.26
CA LEU A 7 -5.23 22.27 -11.99
C LEU A 7 -6.02 22.05 -13.29
N ALA A 8 -5.89 22.96 -14.26
CA ALA A 8 -6.56 22.84 -15.55
C ALA A 8 -6.11 21.60 -16.32
N GLN A 9 -4.82 21.26 -16.29
CA GLN A 9 -4.28 20.07 -16.93
C GLN A 9 -4.85 18.78 -16.31
N TYR A 10 -4.92 18.69 -14.98
CA TYR A 10 -5.46 17.51 -14.29
C TYR A 10 -6.96 17.31 -14.54
N LEU A 11 -7.72 18.40 -14.58
CA LEU A 11 -9.15 18.35 -14.95
C LEU A 11 -9.34 17.90 -16.41
N ALA A 12 -8.52 18.40 -17.33
CA ALA A 12 -8.56 18.00 -18.73
C ALA A 12 -8.20 16.51 -18.92
N LEU A 13 -7.17 16.04 -18.23
CA LEU A 13 -6.79 14.63 -18.18
C LEU A 13 -7.97 13.76 -17.70
N SER A 14 -8.58 14.17 -16.58
CA SER A 14 -9.70 13.45 -16.01
C SER A 14 -10.88 13.33 -16.97
N GLU A 15 -11.28 14.46 -17.58
CA GLU A 15 -12.41 14.50 -18.51
C GLU A 15 -12.15 13.64 -19.74
N GLN A 16 -10.99 13.79 -20.37
CA GLN A 16 -10.63 13.03 -21.56
C GLN A 16 -10.58 11.53 -21.27
N ALA A 17 -9.97 11.13 -20.15
CA ALA A 17 -9.91 9.74 -19.74
C ALA A 17 -11.31 9.17 -19.45
N LEU A 18 -12.19 9.94 -18.81
CA LEU A 18 -13.56 9.52 -18.53
C LEU A 18 -14.36 9.29 -19.82
N LEU A 19 -14.23 10.20 -20.81
CA LEU A 19 -14.86 10.06 -22.13
C LEU A 19 -14.36 8.84 -22.89
N GLN A 20 -13.10 8.46 -22.69
CA GLN A 20 -12.49 7.25 -23.27
C GLN A 20 -12.81 5.97 -22.46
N GLY A 21 -13.53 6.06 -21.35
CA GLY A 21 -13.79 4.92 -20.46
C GLY A 21 -12.57 4.45 -19.65
N ARG A 22 -11.48 5.24 -19.62
CA ARG A 22 -10.26 4.94 -18.86
C ARG A 22 -10.41 5.39 -17.41
N LEU A 23 -11.22 4.66 -16.64
CA LEU A 23 -11.61 5.03 -15.27
C LEU A 23 -10.42 5.27 -14.33
N ALA A 24 -9.40 4.42 -14.36
CA ALA A 24 -8.19 4.56 -13.55
C ALA A 24 -7.49 5.91 -13.76
N LEU A 25 -7.31 6.30 -15.02
CA LEU A 25 -6.67 7.57 -15.38
C LEU A 25 -7.59 8.76 -15.10
N ALA A 26 -8.89 8.59 -15.28
CA ALA A 26 -9.88 9.60 -14.95
C ALA A 26 -9.85 9.92 -13.45
N GLU A 27 -9.82 8.88 -12.60
CA GLU A 27 -9.71 9.00 -11.15
C GLU A 27 -8.42 9.71 -10.76
N LEU A 28 -7.27 9.25 -11.27
CA LEU A 28 -5.98 9.88 -10.99
C LEU A 28 -6.00 11.38 -11.32
N GLY A 29 -6.55 11.77 -12.47
CA GLY A 29 -6.71 13.18 -12.84
C GLY A 29 -7.53 13.99 -11.82
N THR A 30 -8.66 13.46 -11.33
CA THR A 30 -9.43 14.15 -10.28
C THR A 30 -8.69 14.22 -8.95
N GLN A 31 -7.96 13.16 -8.62
CA GLN A 31 -7.27 13.08 -7.34
C GLN A 31 -6.11 14.08 -7.27
N LEU A 32 -5.37 14.22 -8.37
CA LEU A 32 -4.36 15.26 -8.59
C LEU A 32 -4.98 16.67 -8.59
N ALA A 33 -6.12 16.86 -9.25
CA ALA A 33 -6.82 18.15 -9.27
C ALA A 33 -7.25 18.59 -7.86
N ILE A 34 -7.80 17.69 -7.04
CA ILE A 34 -8.19 17.96 -5.65
C ILE A 34 -6.96 18.24 -4.78
N ALA A 35 -5.87 17.48 -4.97
CA ALA A 35 -4.63 17.73 -4.23
C ALA A 35 -3.99 19.07 -4.61
N ALA A 36 -4.16 19.50 -5.86
CA ALA A 36 -3.68 20.78 -6.32
C ALA A 36 -4.48 21.96 -5.73
N ASP A 37 -5.81 21.82 -5.69
CA ASP A 37 -6.71 22.79 -5.06
C ASP A 37 -7.93 22.09 -4.44
N GLU A 38 -7.89 21.91 -3.12
CA GLU A 38 -8.98 21.30 -2.35
C GLU A 38 -10.26 22.16 -2.35
N ARG A 39 -10.16 23.44 -2.75
CA ARG A 39 -11.26 24.39 -2.89
C ARG A 39 -11.70 24.57 -4.34
N SER A 40 -11.32 23.66 -5.24
CA SER A 40 -11.83 23.66 -6.62
C SER A 40 -13.19 22.95 -6.68
N PRO A 41 -14.31 23.66 -6.92
CA PRO A 41 -15.61 23.01 -7.10
C PRO A 41 -15.63 22.14 -8.36
N ALA A 42 -14.83 22.49 -9.37
CA ALA A 42 -14.69 21.70 -10.60
C ALA A 42 -14.03 20.33 -10.34
N ALA A 43 -13.01 20.27 -9.48
CA ALA A 43 -12.33 19.02 -9.12
C ALA A 43 -13.26 18.06 -8.36
N TRP A 44 -13.98 18.58 -7.37
CA TRP A 44 -14.97 17.79 -6.63
C TRP A 44 -16.13 17.33 -7.50
N ASN A 45 -16.63 18.19 -8.41
CA ASN A 45 -17.65 17.78 -9.37
C ASN A 45 -17.14 16.70 -10.35
N ALA A 46 -15.89 16.79 -10.81
CA ALA A 46 -15.31 15.75 -11.65
C ALA A 46 -15.22 14.40 -10.91
N PHE A 47 -14.76 14.40 -9.66
CA PHE A 47 -14.73 13.21 -8.82
C PHE A 47 -16.12 12.62 -8.62
N GLY A 48 -17.12 13.46 -8.32
CA GLY A 48 -18.51 13.02 -8.18
C GLY A 48 -19.08 12.37 -9.44
N ARG A 49 -18.71 12.83 -10.64
CA ARG A 49 -19.10 12.20 -11.90
C ARG A 49 -18.48 10.81 -12.09
N ILE A 50 -17.23 10.63 -11.69
CA ILE A 50 -16.57 9.32 -11.71
C ILE A 50 -17.26 8.37 -10.72
N ALA A 51 -17.49 8.82 -9.49
CA ALA A 51 -18.21 8.03 -8.50
C ALA A 51 -19.63 7.63 -8.97
N ALA A 52 -20.36 8.56 -9.61
CA ALA A 52 -21.65 8.26 -10.20
C ALA A 52 -21.55 7.23 -11.35
N ARG A 53 -20.50 7.32 -12.17
CA ARG A 53 -20.25 6.39 -13.29
C ARG A 53 -20.03 4.95 -12.82
N VAL A 54 -19.44 4.78 -11.64
CA VAL A 54 -19.19 3.48 -10.99
C VAL A 54 -20.23 3.17 -9.91
N GLU A 55 -21.43 3.76 -10.01
CA GLU A 55 -22.59 3.48 -9.15
C GLU A 55 -22.35 3.67 -7.63
N GLN A 56 -21.32 4.45 -7.25
CA GLN A 56 -21.01 4.84 -5.87
C GLN A 56 -21.74 6.13 -5.53
N PHE A 57 -23.08 6.08 -5.53
CA PHE A 57 -23.93 7.28 -5.46
C PHE A 57 -23.81 8.07 -4.15
N ALA A 58 -23.51 7.41 -3.03
CA ALA A 58 -23.26 8.10 -1.77
C ALA A 58 -21.98 8.96 -1.83
N VAL A 59 -20.90 8.41 -2.40
CA VAL A 59 -19.63 9.14 -2.62
C VAL A 59 -19.85 10.26 -3.65
N ALA A 60 -20.59 9.99 -4.73
CA ALA A 60 -20.92 10.99 -5.74
C ALA A 60 -21.68 12.17 -5.14
N ARG A 61 -22.70 11.88 -4.31
CA ARG A 61 -23.48 12.89 -3.59
C ARG A 61 -22.58 13.76 -2.72
N GLN A 62 -21.74 13.15 -1.88
CA GLN A 62 -20.80 13.86 -1.02
C GLN A 62 -19.88 14.80 -1.82
N ALA A 63 -19.37 14.32 -2.96
CA ALA A 63 -18.49 15.11 -3.82
C ALA A 63 -19.23 16.31 -4.45
N PHE A 64 -20.47 16.13 -4.93
CA PHE A 64 -21.27 17.24 -5.45
C PHE A 64 -21.67 18.24 -4.37
N GLU A 65 -22.06 17.76 -3.19
CA GLU A 65 -22.37 18.62 -2.04
C GLU A 65 -21.14 19.42 -1.59
N ARG A 66 -19.94 18.80 -1.61
CA ARG A 66 -18.68 19.50 -1.35
C ARG A 66 -18.42 20.60 -2.39
N ALA A 67 -18.62 20.32 -3.67
CA ALA A 67 -18.48 21.33 -4.73
C ALA A 67 -19.45 22.52 -4.53
N ILE A 68 -20.71 22.25 -4.16
CA ILE A 68 -21.73 23.28 -3.89
C ILE A 68 -21.40 24.08 -2.62
N ALA A 69 -20.86 23.42 -1.59
CA ALA A 69 -20.45 24.09 -0.35
C ALA A 69 -19.28 25.06 -0.58
N ILE A 70 -18.41 24.77 -1.56
CA ILE A 70 -17.33 25.64 -1.98
C ILE A 70 -17.85 26.81 -2.82
N ASP A 71 -18.71 26.54 -3.80
CA ASP A 71 -19.38 27.54 -4.64
C ASP A 71 -20.85 27.17 -4.87
N ALA A 72 -21.75 27.89 -4.17
CA ALA A 72 -23.19 27.67 -4.23
C ALA A 72 -23.79 27.90 -5.62
N TYR A 73 -23.09 28.63 -6.50
CA TYR A 73 -23.53 28.91 -7.86
C TYR A 73 -22.89 27.98 -8.90
N PHE A 74 -22.12 26.97 -8.48
CA PHE A 74 -21.52 25.98 -9.37
C PHE A 74 -22.59 25.02 -9.94
N LYS A 75 -23.33 25.51 -10.94
CA LYS A 75 -24.47 24.83 -11.58
C LYS A 75 -24.22 23.38 -12.00
N PRO A 76 -23.02 22.99 -12.51
CA PRO A 76 -22.77 21.59 -12.88
C PRO A 76 -22.99 20.62 -11.72
N ALA A 77 -22.49 20.93 -10.52
CA ALA A 77 -22.64 20.06 -9.34
C ALA A 77 -24.11 19.96 -8.90
N VAL A 78 -24.85 21.09 -8.89
CA VAL A 78 -26.29 21.11 -8.57
C VAL A 78 -27.08 20.23 -9.55
N LYS A 79 -26.78 20.32 -10.85
CA LYS A 79 -27.43 19.52 -11.89
C LYS A 79 -27.13 18.03 -11.70
N ASN A 80 -25.86 17.69 -11.47
CA ASN A 80 -25.44 16.29 -11.29
C ASN A 80 -26.04 15.68 -10.02
N LEU A 81 -26.06 16.43 -8.91
CA LEU A 81 -26.67 16.00 -7.65
C LEU A 81 -28.17 15.68 -7.81
N LYS A 82 -28.91 16.53 -8.55
CA LYS A 82 -30.33 16.29 -8.85
C LYS A 82 -30.57 15.10 -9.77
N ALA A 83 -29.60 14.77 -10.63
CA ALA A 83 -29.68 13.67 -11.56
C ALA A 83 -29.23 12.32 -10.96
N LEU A 84 -28.69 12.32 -9.73
CA LEU A 84 -28.26 11.09 -9.08
C LEU A 84 -29.44 10.16 -8.79
N PRO A 85 -29.34 8.86 -9.10
CA PRO A 85 -30.30 7.87 -8.66
C PRO A 85 -30.42 7.85 -7.14
N THR A 86 -31.62 7.53 -6.65
CA THR A 86 -31.89 7.37 -5.21
C THR A 86 -31.48 6.01 -4.67
N GLN A 87 -31.29 5.02 -5.54
CA GLN A 87 -30.93 3.64 -5.18
C GLN A 87 -29.90 3.06 -6.15
N SER A 88 -28.96 2.29 -5.62
CA SER A 88 -28.09 1.42 -6.41
C SER A 88 -28.82 0.15 -6.81
N LYS A 89 -28.32 -0.54 -7.84
CA LYS A 89 -28.84 -1.86 -8.21
C LYS A 89 -28.66 -2.84 -7.04
N PRO A 90 -29.59 -3.78 -6.83
CA PRO A 90 -29.39 -4.88 -5.90
C PRO A 90 -28.11 -5.62 -6.25
N ARG A 91 -27.32 -5.96 -5.23
CA ARG A 91 -26.07 -6.71 -5.36
C ARG A 91 -26.30 -8.15 -4.88
N SER A 92 -25.49 -9.09 -5.36
CA SER A 92 -25.50 -10.47 -4.87
C SER A 92 -25.24 -10.51 -3.36
N ASP A 93 -25.83 -11.46 -2.64
CA ASP A 93 -25.52 -11.70 -1.22
C ASP A 93 -24.15 -12.37 -1.03
N GLN A 94 -23.67 -13.09 -2.06
CA GLN A 94 -22.35 -13.70 -2.08
C GLN A 94 -21.41 -12.83 -2.90
N ARG A 95 -20.48 -12.14 -2.22
CA ARG A 95 -19.51 -11.26 -2.88
C ARG A 95 -18.13 -11.39 -2.25
N TYR A 96 -17.15 -11.65 -3.11
CA TYR A 96 -15.78 -11.92 -2.73
C TYR A 96 -14.83 -11.02 -3.51
N LEU A 97 -13.72 -10.64 -2.87
CA LEU A 97 -12.58 -10.00 -3.51
C LEU A 97 -11.37 -10.91 -3.30
N VAL A 98 -10.92 -11.55 -4.38
CA VAL A 98 -9.65 -12.27 -4.39
C VAL A 98 -8.53 -11.28 -4.63
N ILE A 99 -7.60 -11.17 -3.70
CA ILE A 99 -6.48 -10.25 -3.74
C ILE A 99 -5.24 -11.08 -4.10
N ARG A 100 -4.71 -10.82 -5.30
CA ARG A 100 -3.54 -11.51 -5.84
C ARG A 100 -2.25 -10.84 -5.38
N GLU A 101 -1.13 -11.51 -5.62
CA GLU A 101 0.20 -10.91 -5.46
C GLU A 101 0.38 -9.68 -6.37
N TRP A 102 1.13 -8.67 -5.92
CA TRP A 102 1.48 -7.50 -6.73
C TRP A 102 2.75 -7.75 -7.57
N GLY A 103 3.61 -8.66 -7.12
CA GLY A 103 4.82 -9.08 -7.84
C GLY A 103 5.97 -8.07 -7.72
N ALA A 104 6.06 -7.37 -6.60
CA ALA A 104 7.18 -6.51 -6.26
C ALA A 104 7.85 -6.99 -4.95
N GLY A 105 8.43 -6.10 -4.14
CA GLY A 105 8.99 -6.48 -2.83
C GLY A 105 7.92 -7.00 -1.86
N PHE A 106 8.31 -7.83 -0.88
CA PHE A 106 7.39 -8.52 0.04
C PHE A 106 6.38 -7.57 0.71
N TRP A 107 6.86 -6.49 1.33
CA TRP A 107 5.97 -5.51 1.96
C TRP A 107 5.19 -4.63 0.97
N SER A 108 5.58 -4.60 -0.32
CA SER A 108 4.73 -4.01 -1.37
C SER A 108 3.56 -4.92 -1.72
N ASP A 109 3.76 -6.24 -1.71
CA ASP A 109 2.69 -7.20 -1.90
C ASP A 109 1.74 -7.22 -0.69
N VAL A 110 2.27 -7.10 0.53
CA VAL A 110 1.45 -6.86 1.74
C VAL A 110 0.67 -5.55 1.64
N ASP A 111 1.29 -4.49 1.10
CA ASP A 111 0.60 -3.22 0.91
C ASP A 111 -0.57 -3.29 -0.08
N HIS A 112 -0.41 -4.09 -1.13
CA HIS A 112 -1.49 -4.38 -2.06
C HIS A 112 -2.62 -5.15 -1.37
N VAL A 113 -2.28 -6.06 -0.44
CA VAL A 113 -3.28 -6.74 0.40
C VAL A 113 -4.03 -5.75 1.28
N VAL A 114 -3.37 -4.81 1.95
CA VAL A 114 -4.03 -3.78 2.78
C VAL A 114 -4.94 -2.89 1.95
N SER A 115 -4.49 -2.49 0.76
CA SER A 115 -5.32 -1.76 -0.21
C SER A 115 -6.53 -2.58 -0.67
N GLY A 116 -6.33 -3.88 -0.90
CA GLY A 116 -7.39 -4.83 -1.23
C GLY A 116 -8.41 -5.02 -0.10
N ILE A 117 -7.98 -5.02 1.16
CA ILE A 117 -8.89 -5.06 2.32
C ILE A 117 -9.79 -3.82 2.35
N LEU A 118 -9.21 -2.63 2.14
CA LEU A 118 -10.00 -1.41 2.06
C LEU A 118 -10.99 -1.44 0.90
N LEU A 119 -10.56 -1.91 -0.27
CA LEU A 119 -11.43 -2.09 -1.43
C LEU A 119 -12.57 -3.09 -1.14
N ALA A 120 -12.27 -4.20 -0.48
CA ALA A 120 -13.25 -5.19 -0.08
C ALA A 120 -14.31 -4.58 0.85
N ARG A 121 -13.88 -3.76 1.82
CA ARG A 121 -14.78 -3.00 2.70
C ARG A 121 -15.64 -2.00 1.93
N LEU A 122 -15.05 -1.20 1.05
CA LEU A 122 -15.76 -0.21 0.22
C LEU A 122 -16.77 -0.84 -0.76
N THR A 123 -16.50 -2.08 -1.16
CA THR A 123 -17.35 -2.84 -2.07
C THR A 123 -18.18 -3.90 -1.39
N GLU A 124 -18.21 -3.97 -0.05
CA GLU A 124 -18.99 -4.98 0.69
C GLU A 124 -18.70 -6.41 0.21
N ARG A 125 -17.41 -6.74 0.05
CA ARG A 125 -16.91 -8.05 -0.37
C ARG A 125 -16.13 -8.69 0.77
N THR A 126 -16.23 -10.02 0.89
CA THR A 126 -15.36 -10.80 1.76
C THR A 126 -13.97 -10.92 1.10
N PRO A 127 -12.88 -10.47 1.75
CA PRO A 127 -11.53 -10.57 1.18
C PRO A 127 -10.95 -11.98 1.30
N ILE A 128 -10.27 -12.42 0.24
CA ILE A 128 -9.53 -13.68 0.17
C ILE A 128 -8.17 -13.36 -0.44
N VAL A 129 -7.08 -13.66 0.26
CA VAL A 129 -5.73 -13.43 -0.29
C VAL A 129 -5.22 -14.71 -0.93
N TRP A 130 -4.74 -14.60 -2.15
CA TRP A 130 -4.19 -15.72 -2.88
C TRP A 130 -2.90 -15.33 -3.60
N TRP A 131 -1.77 -15.74 -3.05
CA TRP A 131 -0.45 -15.60 -3.66
C TRP A 131 -0.07 -16.94 -4.30
N GLY A 132 -0.43 -17.10 -5.58
CA GLY A 132 -0.23 -18.34 -6.33
C GLY A 132 1.23 -18.58 -6.75
N ARG A 133 1.44 -19.45 -7.74
CA ARG A 133 2.78 -19.82 -8.24
C ARG A 133 3.53 -18.66 -8.90
N THR A 134 2.80 -17.62 -9.27
CA THR A 134 3.32 -16.38 -9.85
C THR A 134 3.90 -15.42 -8.80
N SER A 135 3.73 -15.69 -7.51
CA SER A 135 4.34 -14.90 -6.44
C SER A 135 5.85 -15.12 -6.36
N LEU A 136 6.59 -14.02 -6.16
CA LEU A 136 8.04 -14.04 -5.92
C LEU A 136 8.39 -14.74 -4.59
N PHE A 137 7.41 -14.93 -3.70
CA PHE A 137 7.58 -15.50 -2.36
C PHE A 137 6.89 -16.87 -2.24
N HIS A 138 6.61 -17.52 -3.37
CA HIS A 138 5.99 -18.83 -3.45
C HIS A 138 6.93 -19.95 -3.01
N ASP A 139 6.34 -21.00 -2.41
CA ASP A 139 7.01 -22.27 -2.15
C ASP A 139 6.27 -23.39 -2.86
N VAL A 140 7.00 -24.25 -3.56
CA VAL A 140 6.45 -25.34 -4.39
C VAL A 140 5.59 -26.34 -3.60
N SER A 141 5.73 -26.40 -2.28
CA SER A 141 4.96 -27.29 -1.41
C SER A 141 3.56 -26.76 -1.06
N VAL A 142 3.25 -25.49 -1.35
CA VAL A 142 1.94 -24.89 -1.05
C VAL A 142 1.27 -24.31 -2.28
N ALA A 143 -0.07 -24.24 -2.26
CA ALA A 143 -0.83 -23.59 -3.32
C ALA A 143 -0.92 -22.06 -3.13
N ASN A 144 -1.00 -21.62 -1.87
CA ASN A 144 -1.14 -20.21 -1.49
C ASN A 144 0.02 -19.79 -0.58
N ALA A 145 0.92 -18.95 -1.09
CA ALA A 145 2.09 -18.49 -0.36
C ALA A 145 1.72 -17.60 0.85
N TRP A 146 0.58 -16.90 0.82
CA TRP A 146 0.12 -16.06 1.94
C TRP A 146 0.10 -16.83 3.26
N GLU A 147 -0.39 -18.06 3.23
CA GLU A 147 -0.60 -18.92 4.40
C GLU A 147 0.71 -19.48 4.99
N ILE A 148 1.84 -19.32 4.30
CA ILE A 148 3.15 -19.53 4.90
C ILE A 148 3.38 -18.46 5.98
N TYR A 149 3.05 -17.20 5.66
CA TYR A 149 3.51 -16.03 6.39
C TYR A 149 2.47 -15.47 7.38
N PHE A 150 1.19 -15.47 7.00
CA PHE A 150 0.11 -14.80 7.73
C PHE A 150 -1.09 -15.73 7.96
N GLU A 151 -1.92 -15.36 8.93
CA GLU A 151 -3.24 -15.97 9.13
C GLU A 151 -4.20 -15.54 7.99
N PRO A 152 -5.17 -16.39 7.60
CA PRO A 152 -6.11 -16.06 6.53
C PRO A 152 -7.07 -14.94 6.95
N LEU A 153 -7.46 -14.10 5.98
CA LEU A 153 -8.35 -12.95 6.24
C LEU A 153 -9.83 -13.34 6.44
N SER A 154 -10.23 -14.50 5.93
CA SER A 154 -11.56 -15.06 6.08
C SER A 154 -11.48 -16.58 6.12
N SER A 155 -12.56 -17.23 6.59
CA SER A 155 -12.65 -18.69 6.63
C SER A 155 -13.04 -19.33 5.29
N VAL A 156 -13.31 -18.51 4.27
CA VAL A 156 -13.82 -18.95 2.96
C VAL A 156 -12.74 -19.73 2.23
N GLN A 157 -13.07 -20.96 1.84
CA GLN A 157 -12.18 -21.82 1.09
C GLN A 157 -12.30 -21.57 -0.42
N PRO A 158 -11.21 -21.76 -1.20
CA PRO A 158 -11.23 -21.62 -2.66
C PRO A 158 -12.34 -22.43 -3.35
N THR A 159 -12.64 -23.62 -2.82
CA THR A 159 -13.69 -24.51 -3.34
C THR A 159 -15.11 -23.94 -3.19
N GLU A 160 -15.34 -23.05 -2.22
CA GLU A 160 -16.66 -22.43 -1.99
C GLU A 160 -16.99 -21.36 -3.03
N ILE A 161 -15.97 -20.80 -3.69
CA ILE A 161 -16.15 -19.74 -4.69
C ILE A 161 -15.81 -20.19 -6.12
N ALA A 162 -15.35 -21.44 -6.27
CA ALA A 162 -15.02 -22.02 -7.56
C ALA A 162 -16.25 -22.07 -8.48
N GLY A 163 -16.09 -21.61 -9.73
CA GLY A 163 -17.16 -21.60 -10.73
C GLY A 163 -18.19 -20.47 -10.58
N LEU A 164 -18.07 -19.61 -9.56
CA LEU A 164 -18.88 -18.40 -9.46
C LEU A 164 -18.51 -17.40 -10.58
N PRO A 165 -19.46 -16.54 -11.02
CA PRO A 165 -19.17 -15.47 -11.97
C PRO A 165 -17.99 -14.62 -11.48
N THR A 166 -16.94 -14.58 -12.30
CA THR A 166 -15.64 -14.00 -11.95
C THR A 166 -15.28 -12.89 -12.92
N TRP A 167 -14.77 -11.79 -12.37
CA TRP A 167 -14.23 -10.65 -13.11
C TRP A 167 -12.85 -10.27 -12.54
N PRO A 168 -11.88 -9.78 -13.34
CA PRO A 168 -11.94 -9.53 -14.79
C PRO A 168 -12.00 -10.76 -15.69
N GLY A 169 -12.32 -10.57 -16.98
CA GLY A 169 -12.48 -11.65 -17.95
C GLY A 169 -11.21 -12.46 -18.19
N LYS A 170 -10.02 -11.84 -18.01
CA LYS A 170 -8.71 -12.52 -18.11
C LYS A 170 -8.53 -13.76 -17.24
N TRP A 171 -9.34 -13.90 -16.18
CA TRP A 171 -9.30 -15.05 -15.28
C TRP A 171 -10.09 -16.27 -15.81
N ASN A 172 -10.84 -16.13 -16.90
CA ASN A 172 -11.59 -17.21 -17.55
C ASN A 172 -12.45 -18.05 -16.57
N GLY A 173 -12.99 -17.43 -15.52
CA GLY A 173 -13.80 -18.10 -14.51
C GLY A 173 -13.02 -18.75 -13.36
N ASP A 174 -11.69 -18.75 -13.39
CA ASP A 174 -10.83 -19.26 -12.32
C ASP A 174 -10.01 -18.12 -11.69
N PRO A 175 -10.42 -17.60 -10.52
CA PRO A 175 -9.71 -16.51 -9.85
C PRO A 175 -8.35 -16.96 -9.25
N PHE A 176 -8.05 -18.26 -9.25
CA PHE A 176 -6.84 -18.83 -8.66
C PHE A 176 -5.78 -19.22 -9.71
N ALA A 177 -6.11 -19.13 -11.00
CA ALA A 177 -5.21 -19.43 -12.11
C ALA A 177 -3.91 -18.61 -12.08
N ASP A 178 -2.90 -19.08 -12.81
CA ASP A 178 -1.61 -18.39 -12.95
C ASP A 178 -1.65 -17.41 -14.14
N VAL A 179 -2.27 -16.24 -13.95
CA VAL A 179 -2.42 -15.20 -14.99
C VAL A 179 -1.47 -14.02 -14.72
N GLN A 180 -0.67 -13.62 -15.71
CA GLN A 180 0.33 -12.54 -15.58
C GLN A 180 0.04 -11.27 -16.42
N ASN A 181 -1.20 -11.08 -16.88
CA ASN A 181 -1.63 -9.93 -17.67
C ASN A 181 -2.04 -8.74 -16.76
N ARG A 182 -1.08 -8.18 -16.02
CA ARG A 182 -1.32 -7.03 -15.15
C ARG A 182 -0.99 -5.68 -15.78
N PHE A 183 0.06 -5.60 -16.60
CA PHE A 183 0.52 -4.33 -17.19
C PHE A 183 0.08 -4.11 -18.65
N ALA A 184 -0.17 -5.16 -19.44
CA ALA A 184 -0.48 -5.01 -20.86
C ALA A 184 -1.34 -6.13 -21.42
N GLY A 185 -2.37 -5.76 -22.18
CA GLY A 185 -3.36 -6.67 -22.77
C GLY A 185 -4.78 -6.31 -22.34
N PRO A 186 -5.80 -7.06 -22.80
CA PRO A 186 -7.17 -6.93 -22.31
C PRO A 186 -7.20 -7.11 -20.78
N ASP A 187 -8.01 -6.32 -20.08
CA ASP A 187 -8.14 -6.37 -18.62
C ASP A 187 -6.83 -6.17 -17.82
N SER A 188 -5.90 -5.38 -18.36
CA SER A 188 -4.70 -4.90 -17.66
C SER A 188 -4.93 -3.55 -16.97
N ARG A 189 -4.05 -3.19 -16.02
CA ARG A 189 -4.06 -1.92 -15.26
C ARG A 189 -5.40 -1.62 -14.59
N ILE A 190 -6.00 -2.64 -13.96
CA ILE A 190 -7.29 -2.54 -13.30
C ILE A 190 -7.12 -2.05 -11.86
N THR A 191 -7.28 -0.75 -11.65
CA THR A 191 -7.25 -0.14 -10.32
C THR A 191 -8.58 -0.31 -9.58
N ALA A 192 -8.59 0.02 -8.30
CA ALA A 192 -9.74 -0.13 -7.42
C ALA A 192 -11.05 0.50 -7.92
N VAL A 193 -11.00 1.68 -8.57
CA VAL A 193 -12.21 2.33 -9.12
C VAL A 193 -12.97 1.43 -10.10
N CYS A 194 -12.28 0.55 -10.83
CA CYS A 194 -12.89 -0.37 -11.78
C CYS A 194 -13.66 -1.53 -11.11
N HIS A 195 -13.47 -1.74 -9.81
CA HIS A 195 -14.16 -2.78 -9.03
C HIS A 195 -15.46 -2.29 -8.38
N MET A 196 -15.68 -0.97 -8.32
CA MET A 196 -16.65 -0.34 -7.42
C MET A 196 -18.11 -0.69 -7.73
N GLU A 197 -18.45 -0.94 -8.98
CA GLU A 197 -19.79 -1.22 -9.50
C GLU A 197 -20.01 -2.70 -9.86
N ARG A 198 -18.97 -3.54 -9.77
CA ARG A 198 -18.97 -4.89 -10.33
C ARG A 198 -20.04 -5.75 -9.69
N ALA A 199 -20.88 -6.38 -10.51
CA ALA A 199 -21.98 -7.22 -10.08
C ALA A 199 -21.56 -8.69 -9.85
N GLU A 200 -20.44 -9.08 -10.45
CA GLU A 200 -19.88 -10.43 -10.37
C GLU A 200 -19.62 -10.82 -8.91
N ALA A 201 -19.96 -12.08 -8.58
CA ALA A 201 -19.80 -12.62 -7.24
C ALA A 201 -18.33 -12.60 -6.82
N VAL A 202 -17.40 -12.90 -7.74
CA VAL A 202 -15.96 -12.85 -7.48
C VAL A 202 -15.32 -11.73 -8.30
N CYS A 203 -14.63 -10.81 -7.64
CA CYS A 203 -13.71 -9.90 -8.28
C CYS A 203 -12.27 -10.22 -7.91
N VAL A 204 -11.34 -10.06 -8.85
CA VAL A 204 -9.92 -10.35 -8.64
C VAL A 204 -9.07 -9.09 -8.80
N SER A 205 -8.37 -8.69 -7.74
CA SER A 205 -7.48 -7.53 -7.71
C SER A 205 -6.02 -7.96 -7.80
N ASP A 206 -5.39 -7.71 -8.94
CA ASP A 206 -3.98 -8.04 -9.22
C ASP A 206 -3.14 -6.82 -9.61
N PHE A 207 -3.67 -5.62 -9.39
CA PHE A 207 -3.02 -4.36 -9.72
C PHE A 207 -3.15 -3.34 -8.59
N MET A 208 -2.02 -2.82 -8.14
CA MET A 208 -1.94 -1.95 -6.97
C MET A 208 -2.78 -0.68 -7.13
N THR A 209 -3.51 -0.32 -6.07
CA THR A 209 -4.09 1.01 -5.88
C THR A 209 -3.82 1.46 -4.46
N ASP A 210 -3.04 2.52 -4.29
CA ASP A 210 -2.60 2.99 -2.99
C ASP A 210 -3.77 3.38 -2.06
N VAL A 211 -3.65 3.05 -0.77
CA VAL A 211 -4.59 3.47 0.29
C VAL A 211 -4.82 4.99 0.28
N PHE A 212 -3.79 5.76 -0.08
CA PHE A 212 -3.89 7.20 -0.28
C PHE A 212 -4.99 7.56 -1.28
N MET A 213 -5.09 6.89 -2.43
CA MET A 213 -6.19 7.17 -3.37
C MET A 213 -7.52 6.64 -2.83
N LEU A 214 -7.52 5.42 -2.30
CA LEU A 214 -8.71 4.72 -1.83
C LEU A 214 -9.43 5.41 -0.67
N ARG A 215 -8.70 6.04 0.26
CA ARG A 215 -9.31 6.69 1.44
C ARG A 215 -10.33 7.78 1.07
N ARG A 216 -10.26 8.36 -0.13
CA ARG A 216 -11.20 9.38 -0.60
C ARG A 216 -12.58 8.83 -0.95
N TRP A 217 -12.69 7.50 -1.09
CA TRP A 217 -13.95 6.79 -1.30
C TRP A 217 -14.64 6.40 0.02
N VAL A 218 -13.98 6.59 1.16
CA VAL A 218 -14.53 6.25 2.47
C VAL A 218 -15.60 7.26 2.87
N LEU A 219 -16.81 6.77 3.12
CA LEU A 219 -17.96 7.59 3.53
C LEU A 219 -17.82 8.09 4.97
N PRO A 220 -18.38 9.27 5.32
CA PRO A 220 -18.33 9.82 6.68
C PRO A 220 -18.90 8.94 7.79
N SER A 221 -19.75 7.97 7.45
CA SER A 221 -20.32 7.00 8.40
C SER A 221 -19.32 5.91 8.82
N ASP A 222 -18.23 5.74 8.07
CA ASP A 222 -17.20 4.75 8.35
C ASP A 222 -16.18 5.29 9.35
N ALA A 223 -15.70 4.44 10.27
CA ALA A 223 -14.68 4.80 11.27
C ALA A 223 -13.32 5.23 10.66
N LEU A 224 -13.07 4.92 9.38
CA LEU A 224 -11.88 5.33 8.64
C LEU A 224 -12.01 6.70 7.98
N ALA A 225 -13.19 7.33 8.03
CA ALA A 225 -13.41 8.63 7.38
C ALA A 225 -12.47 9.71 7.93
N GLY A 226 -11.87 10.48 7.02
CA GLY A 226 -10.99 11.61 7.36
C GLY A 226 -9.60 11.21 7.89
N LYS A 227 -9.33 9.91 8.09
CA LYS A 227 -8.01 9.43 8.51
C LYS A 227 -6.95 9.63 7.41
N SER A 228 -5.71 9.85 7.82
CA SER A 228 -4.55 9.82 6.93
C SER A 228 -4.31 8.41 6.37
N ALA A 229 -3.54 8.29 5.29
CA ALA A 229 -3.19 6.98 4.73
C ALA A 229 -2.50 6.08 5.77
N ARG A 230 -1.58 6.65 6.57
CA ARG A 230 -0.88 5.95 7.66
C ARG A 230 -1.85 5.41 8.71
N GLU A 231 -2.83 6.21 9.14
CA GLU A 231 -3.82 5.77 10.13
C GLU A 231 -4.77 4.69 9.59
N VAL A 232 -5.12 4.76 8.30
CA VAL A 232 -5.92 3.72 7.64
C VAL A 232 -5.11 2.42 7.54
N ILE A 233 -3.86 2.49 7.06
CA ILE A 233 -2.95 1.34 6.99
C ILE A 233 -2.75 0.74 8.39
N ALA A 234 -2.47 1.56 9.40
CA ALA A 234 -2.29 1.11 10.78
C ALA A 234 -3.51 0.33 11.29
N ARG A 235 -4.73 0.86 11.09
CA ARG A 235 -5.95 0.20 11.54
C ARG A 235 -6.17 -1.13 10.81
N LEU A 236 -6.06 -1.14 9.49
CA LEU A 236 -6.29 -2.35 8.70
C LEU A 236 -5.21 -3.41 8.96
N ALA A 237 -3.95 -3.00 9.14
CA ALA A 237 -2.87 -3.90 9.49
C ALA A 237 -3.05 -4.49 10.89
N GLU A 238 -3.44 -3.68 11.87
CA GLU A 238 -3.79 -4.13 13.21
C GLU A 238 -4.92 -5.15 13.19
N GLU A 239 -5.95 -4.96 12.37
CA GLU A 239 -7.11 -5.87 12.31
C GLU A 239 -6.78 -7.18 11.58
N HIS A 240 -6.01 -7.12 10.49
CA HIS A 240 -5.98 -8.19 9.49
C HIS A 240 -4.60 -8.79 9.19
N ILE A 241 -3.51 -8.04 9.41
CA ILE A 241 -2.16 -8.50 9.05
C ILE A 241 -1.54 -9.18 10.28
N LYS A 242 -1.75 -10.50 10.38
CA LYS A 242 -1.34 -11.32 11.52
C LYS A 242 -0.24 -12.31 11.11
N PRO A 243 1.06 -11.98 11.29
CA PRO A 243 2.16 -12.90 11.01
C PRO A 243 1.99 -14.19 11.81
N ARG A 244 2.23 -15.37 11.26
CA ARG A 244 2.04 -16.63 12.00
C ARG A 244 2.92 -16.69 13.26
N ALA A 245 2.46 -17.47 14.24
CA ALA A 245 3.08 -17.56 15.57
C ALA A 245 4.60 -17.85 15.51
N VAL A 246 5.04 -18.72 14.60
CA VAL A 246 6.46 -19.07 14.42
C VAL A 246 7.36 -17.85 14.22
N PHE A 247 6.95 -16.87 13.40
CA PHE A 247 7.75 -15.66 13.15
C PHE A 247 7.74 -14.71 14.35
N ARG A 248 6.59 -14.61 15.04
CA ARG A 248 6.46 -13.80 16.26
C ARG A 248 7.31 -14.38 17.40
N GLU A 249 7.34 -15.70 17.52
CA GLU A 249 8.13 -16.42 18.52
C GLU A 249 9.63 -16.33 18.24
N GLN A 250 10.03 -16.46 16.97
CA GLN A 250 11.42 -16.24 16.54
C GLN A 250 11.88 -14.81 16.85
N ALA A 251 11.05 -13.80 16.51
CA ALA A 251 11.34 -12.41 16.83
C ALA A 251 11.45 -12.19 18.35
N ALA A 252 10.51 -12.72 19.13
CA ALA A 252 10.54 -12.60 20.59
C ALA A 252 11.77 -13.29 21.22
N ALA A 253 12.23 -14.41 20.67
CA ALA A 253 13.45 -15.07 21.10
C ALA A 253 14.69 -14.20 20.83
N PHE A 254 14.80 -13.66 19.61
CA PHE A 254 15.87 -12.76 19.23
C PHE A 254 15.93 -11.51 20.13
N VAL A 255 14.76 -10.91 20.40
CA VAL A 255 14.63 -9.74 21.27
C VAL A 255 15.12 -10.04 22.69
N ARG A 256 14.74 -11.17 23.29
CA ARG A 256 15.18 -11.54 24.66
C ARG A 256 16.69 -11.69 24.77
N GLU A 257 17.35 -12.16 23.71
CA GLU A 257 18.79 -12.41 23.70
C GLU A 257 19.60 -11.13 23.41
N ASN A 258 19.10 -10.26 22.53
CA ASN A 258 19.91 -9.20 21.94
C ASN A 258 19.54 -7.79 22.42
N PHE A 259 18.29 -7.53 22.80
CA PHE A 259 17.86 -6.16 23.12
C PHE A 259 18.41 -5.71 24.47
N GLY A 260 18.81 -4.43 24.52
CA GLY A 260 19.23 -3.78 25.76
C GLY A 260 18.06 -3.16 26.52
N THR A 261 18.38 -2.41 27.58
CA THR A 261 17.39 -1.61 28.33
C THR A 261 16.72 -0.54 27.48
N LYS A 262 17.42 -0.08 26.43
CA LYS A 262 16.87 0.74 25.36
C LYS A 262 17.44 0.27 24.03
N THR A 263 16.59 0.04 23.05
CA THR A 263 16.96 -0.39 21.70
C THR A 263 16.31 0.54 20.68
N ILE A 264 17.14 1.11 19.80
CA ILE A 264 16.71 1.95 18.68
C ILE A 264 16.81 1.10 17.41
N ALA A 265 15.68 0.87 16.73
CA ALA A 265 15.66 0.23 15.43
C ALA A 265 15.88 1.27 14.33
N VAL A 266 16.82 1.00 13.42
CA VAL A 266 17.12 1.85 12.27
C VAL A 266 17.05 1.02 11.00
N HIS A 267 16.19 1.44 10.08
CA HIS A 267 16.11 0.86 8.75
C HIS A 267 16.76 1.79 7.72
N LEU A 268 17.84 1.33 7.12
CA LEU A 268 18.53 1.98 6.00
C LEU A 268 18.42 1.07 4.78
N ARG A 269 17.94 1.60 3.66
CA ARG A 269 17.64 0.84 2.45
C ARG A 269 18.70 1.10 1.39
N GLY A 270 19.35 0.07 0.87
CA GLY A 270 20.30 0.22 -0.23
C GLY A 270 19.74 -0.17 -1.59
N LEU A 271 20.63 -0.62 -2.47
CA LEU A 271 20.36 -1.27 -3.76
C LEU A 271 19.45 -0.46 -4.74
N ASP A 272 18.37 -1.08 -5.21
CA ASP A 272 17.44 -0.60 -6.25
C ASP A 272 16.71 0.68 -5.88
N LYS A 273 16.53 0.93 -4.58
CA LYS A 273 15.71 2.05 -4.13
C LYS A 273 16.32 3.41 -4.49
N SER A 274 17.62 3.46 -4.79
CA SER A 274 18.32 4.66 -5.27
C SER A 274 17.87 5.07 -6.68
N VAL A 275 17.42 4.10 -7.47
CA VAL A 275 16.82 4.31 -8.79
C VAL A 275 15.38 4.82 -8.66
N GLU A 276 14.64 4.37 -7.65
CA GLU A 276 13.23 4.76 -7.43
C GLU A 276 13.05 6.14 -6.77
N LEU A 277 13.87 6.47 -5.76
CA LEU A 277 13.75 7.74 -5.00
C LEU A 277 14.68 8.84 -5.51
N GLY A 278 15.64 8.49 -6.38
CA GLY A 278 16.76 9.35 -6.76
C GLY A 278 17.91 9.28 -5.76
N VAL A 279 19.13 9.15 -6.30
CA VAL A 279 20.37 8.94 -5.53
C VAL A 279 20.58 10.01 -4.45
N GLU A 280 20.32 11.28 -4.78
CA GLU A 280 20.53 12.41 -3.86
C GLU A 280 19.50 12.41 -2.71
N ALA A 281 18.22 12.20 -3.02
CA ALA A 281 17.16 12.18 -2.01
C ALA A 281 17.36 11.02 -1.02
N MET A 282 17.77 9.85 -1.51
CA MET A 282 18.14 8.72 -0.66
C MET A 282 19.35 9.04 0.22
N ALA A 283 20.43 9.57 -0.36
CA ALA A 283 21.64 9.92 0.39
C ALA A 283 21.33 10.93 1.51
N ASN A 284 20.53 11.95 1.22
CA ASN A 284 20.09 12.94 2.20
C ASN A 284 19.24 12.31 3.30
N ALA A 285 18.34 11.38 2.97
CA ALA A 285 17.52 10.68 3.95
C ALA A 285 18.38 9.76 4.85
N HIS A 286 19.38 9.07 4.30
CA HIS A 286 20.34 8.28 5.08
C HIS A 286 21.14 9.15 6.05
N LEU A 287 21.66 10.28 5.57
CA LEU A 287 22.41 11.22 6.40
C LEU A 287 21.56 11.75 7.55
N ALA A 288 20.31 12.14 7.29
CA ALA A 288 19.38 12.62 8.31
C ALA A 288 19.04 11.53 9.35
N ALA A 289 18.79 10.30 8.90
CA ALA A 289 18.53 9.16 9.77
C ALA A 289 19.73 8.86 10.70
N ILE A 290 20.94 8.86 10.15
CA ILE A 290 22.19 8.65 10.91
C ILE A 290 22.41 9.80 11.90
N ALA A 291 22.20 11.05 11.50
CA ALA A 291 22.34 12.21 12.39
C ALA A 291 21.33 12.16 13.57
N LYS A 292 20.09 11.74 13.31
CA LYS A 292 19.09 11.52 14.36
C LYS A 292 19.52 10.42 15.33
N LEU A 293 20.01 9.29 14.81
CA LEU A 293 20.54 8.21 15.65
C LEU A 293 21.71 8.70 16.52
N ASP A 294 22.68 9.42 15.94
CA ASP A 294 23.82 9.98 16.67
C ASP A 294 23.35 10.85 17.85
N ALA A 295 22.42 11.78 17.60
CA ALA A 295 21.86 12.66 18.63
C ALA A 295 21.16 11.87 19.76
N MET A 296 20.44 10.80 19.42
CA MET A 296 19.80 9.93 20.40
C MET A 296 20.81 9.16 21.25
N LEU A 297 21.90 8.69 20.66
CA LEU A 297 22.96 7.96 21.35
C LEU A 297 23.79 8.84 22.28
N VAL A 298 23.86 10.16 22.04
CA VAL A 298 24.40 11.12 23.02
C VAL A 298 23.53 11.13 24.29
N SER A 299 22.21 11.13 24.12
CA SER A 299 21.27 11.15 25.25
C SER A 299 21.10 9.78 25.92
N HIS A 300 21.38 8.70 25.20
CA HIS A 300 21.23 7.32 25.66
C HIS A 300 22.48 6.50 25.31
N PRO A 301 23.62 6.72 26.01
CA PRO A 301 24.91 6.14 25.65
C PRO A 301 24.96 4.61 25.76
N ALA A 302 24.06 4.00 26.54
CA ALA A 302 23.95 2.55 26.68
C ALA A 302 22.94 1.90 25.71
N ALA A 303 22.25 2.68 24.87
CA ALA A 303 21.26 2.15 23.95
C ALA A 303 21.93 1.24 22.89
N LYS A 304 21.26 0.14 22.57
CA LYS A 304 21.60 -0.73 21.45
C LYS A 304 20.95 -0.23 20.16
N VAL A 305 21.55 -0.56 19.03
CA VAL A 305 21.10 -0.16 17.70
C VAL A 305 20.80 -1.40 16.89
N LEU A 306 19.52 -1.69 16.64
CA LEU A 306 19.12 -2.72 15.69
C LEU A 306 19.18 -2.13 14.27
N LEU A 307 19.96 -2.74 13.38
CA LEU A 307 20.04 -2.33 11.98
C LEU A 307 19.27 -3.30 11.07
N LEU A 308 18.30 -2.76 10.34
CA LEU A 308 17.65 -3.42 9.22
C LEU A 308 18.26 -2.83 7.93
N THR A 309 18.86 -3.69 7.10
CA THR A 309 19.43 -3.31 5.80
C THR A 309 19.57 -4.54 4.90
N ASP A 310 19.31 -4.35 3.61
CA ASP A 310 19.55 -5.31 2.54
C ASP A 310 20.94 -5.17 1.89
N ASP A 311 21.72 -4.17 2.31
CA ASP A 311 22.97 -3.76 1.67
C ASP A 311 24.19 -3.98 2.59
N ASN A 312 25.15 -4.77 2.10
CA ASN A 312 26.41 -5.06 2.79
C ASN A 312 27.30 -3.82 3.00
N ALA A 313 27.26 -2.84 2.09
CA ALA A 313 28.02 -1.60 2.23
C ALA A 313 27.48 -0.75 3.40
N VAL A 314 26.15 -0.70 3.54
CA VAL A 314 25.48 -0.05 4.67
C VAL A 314 25.82 -0.78 5.97
N LEU A 315 25.76 -2.12 5.99
CA LEU A 315 26.15 -2.92 7.15
C LEU A 315 27.59 -2.62 7.58
N ALA A 316 28.55 -2.68 6.66
CA ALA A 316 29.96 -2.42 6.96
C ALA A 316 30.20 -0.99 7.47
N MET A 317 29.46 -0.01 6.95
CA MET A 317 29.52 1.38 7.41
C MET A 317 28.99 1.51 8.85
N MET A 318 27.83 0.92 9.15
CA MET A 318 27.22 0.97 10.49
C MET A 318 28.05 0.21 11.52
N GLN A 319 28.65 -0.94 11.14
CA GLN A 319 29.56 -1.71 12.00
C GLN A 319 30.79 -0.90 12.39
N ARG A 320 31.42 -0.21 11.43
CA ARG A 320 32.56 0.67 11.72
C ARG A 320 32.20 1.82 12.66
N LYS A 321 30.97 2.34 12.57
CA LYS A 321 30.53 3.53 13.32
C LYS A 321 30.03 3.20 14.73
N TYR A 322 29.27 2.13 14.91
CA TYR A 322 28.58 1.83 16.17
C TYR A 322 29.09 0.57 16.89
N ALA A 323 29.97 -0.20 16.25
CA ALA A 323 30.71 -1.32 16.84
C ALA A 323 29.82 -2.25 17.70
N GLU A 324 30.14 -2.44 18.98
CA GLU A 324 29.49 -3.36 19.91
C GLU A 324 28.04 -2.98 20.28
N ARG A 325 27.57 -1.79 19.88
CA ARG A 325 26.17 -1.38 20.05
C ARG A 325 25.26 -1.92 18.97
N LEU A 326 25.82 -2.31 17.83
CA LEU A 326 25.05 -2.74 16.67
C LEU A 326 24.54 -4.18 16.86
N ILE A 327 23.23 -4.35 16.70
CA ILE A 327 22.53 -5.62 16.63
C ILE A 327 22.12 -5.82 15.16
N VAL A 328 22.38 -7.01 14.63
CA VAL A 328 22.01 -7.39 13.27
C VAL A 328 21.43 -8.80 13.27
N THR A 329 20.47 -9.04 12.38
CA THR A 329 19.97 -10.38 12.08
C THR A 329 20.82 -11.04 10.99
N ASP A 330 20.74 -12.36 10.88
CA ASP A 330 21.36 -13.15 9.80
C ASP A 330 20.57 -13.06 8.48
N ALA A 331 20.07 -11.87 8.16
CA ALA A 331 19.34 -11.60 6.94
C ALA A 331 20.27 -11.65 5.71
N THR A 332 19.75 -12.15 4.60
CA THR A 332 20.40 -12.18 3.31
C THR A 332 20.63 -10.75 2.82
N ARG A 333 21.87 -10.42 2.42
CA ARG A 333 22.28 -9.09 1.97
C ARG A 333 23.05 -9.18 0.67
N ALA A 334 22.82 -8.22 -0.22
CA ALA A 334 23.50 -8.16 -1.52
C ALA A 334 24.57 -7.06 -1.58
N VAL A 335 25.35 -7.14 -2.66
CA VAL A 335 26.26 -6.07 -3.12
C VAL A 335 25.77 -5.67 -4.51
N GLY A 336 25.51 -4.38 -4.75
CA GLY A 336 25.13 -3.88 -6.08
C GLY A 336 23.95 -2.90 -6.09
N SER A 337 23.20 -2.87 -7.19
CA SER A 337 22.10 -1.92 -7.42
C SER A 337 20.75 -2.56 -7.75
N ALA A 338 20.66 -3.89 -7.82
CA ALA A 338 19.39 -4.60 -8.06
C ALA A 338 18.77 -5.05 -6.73
N GLY A 339 17.46 -4.94 -6.60
CA GLY A 339 16.73 -5.37 -5.40
C GLY A 339 16.84 -6.88 -5.22
N LEU A 340 17.07 -7.32 -3.98
CA LEU A 340 17.17 -8.75 -3.64
C LEU A 340 15.99 -9.59 -4.15
N HIS A 341 14.78 -9.01 -4.11
CA HIS A 341 13.54 -9.66 -4.54
C HIS A 341 13.45 -9.93 -6.06
N LEU A 342 14.30 -9.30 -6.87
CA LEU A 342 14.36 -9.50 -8.33
C LEU A 342 15.49 -10.45 -8.73
N SER A 343 16.34 -10.87 -7.79
CA SER A 343 17.44 -11.78 -8.05
C SER A 343 16.93 -13.21 -8.13
N GLN A 344 17.13 -13.87 -9.28
CA GLN A 344 16.90 -15.31 -9.42
C GLN A 344 17.88 -16.17 -8.61
N GLN A 345 18.89 -15.56 -7.97
CA GLN A 345 19.90 -16.27 -7.19
C GLN A 345 19.50 -16.48 -5.73
N HIS A 346 18.38 -15.91 -5.29
CA HIS A 346 17.94 -16.01 -3.91
C HIS A 346 16.59 -16.71 -3.81
N ASP A 347 16.45 -17.51 -2.76
CA ASP A 347 15.19 -18.16 -2.41
C ASP A 347 14.20 -17.09 -1.91
N GLY A 348 13.19 -16.79 -2.73
CA GLY A 348 12.18 -15.78 -2.42
C GLY A 348 11.42 -16.07 -1.13
N ARG A 349 11.15 -17.34 -0.83
CA ARG A 349 10.53 -17.72 0.45
C ARG A 349 11.42 -17.30 1.62
N LYS A 350 12.69 -17.66 1.57
CA LYS A 350 13.66 -17.29 2.61
C LYS A 350 13.72 -15.77 2.80
N LEU A 351 13.76 -15.00 1.72
CA LEU A 351 13.78 -13.52 1.79
C LEU A 351 12.52 -12.96 2.46
N ALA A 352 11.35 -13.54 2.18
CA ALA A 352 10.09 -13.15 2.83
C ALA A 352 10.09 -13.47 4.32
N GLU A 353 10.54 -14.66 4.71
CA GLU A 353 10.65 -15.06 6.12
C GLU A 353 11.60 -14.13 6.89
N GLU A 354 12.77 -13.83 6.33
CA GLU A 354 13.77 -12.94 6.95
C GLU A 354 13.22 -11.52 7.18
N VAL A 355 12.66 -10.88 6.15
CA VAL A 355 12.15 -9.51 6.29
C VAL A 355 10.90 -9.43 7.18
N LEU A 356 10.09 -10.49 7.24
CA LEU A 356 8.96 -10.58 8.15
C LEU A 356 9.43 -10.66 9.61
N VAL A 357 10.44 -11.48 9.88
CA VAL A 357 11.05 -11.59 11.22
C VAL A 357 11.74 -10.27 11.60
N ASP A 358 12.47 -9.63 10.70
CA ASP A 358 13.10 -8.33 10.94
C ASP A 358 12.07 -7.26 11.34
N VAL A 359 10.93 -7.18 10.63
CA VAL A 359 9.85 -6.25 10.99
C VAL A 359 9.27 -6.61 12.36
N CYS A 360 9.02 -7.90 12.63
CA CYS A 360 8.53 -8.33 13.94
C CYS A 360 9.49 -7.94 15.07
N ILE A 361 10.80 -8.12 14.88
CA ILE A 361 11.83 -7.69 15.84
C ILE A 361 11.81 -6.16 16.01
N ALA A 362 11.78 -5.40 14.92
CA ALA A 362 11.79 -3.95 14.97
C ALA A 362 10.61 -3.37 15.76
N LEU A 363 9.42 -3.99 15.70
CA LEU A 363 8.25 -3.57 16.48
C LEU A 363 8.46 -3.65 18.00
N HIS A 364 9.43 -4.44 18.49
CA HIS A 364 9.80 -4.48 19.90
C HIS A 364 10.72 -3.33 20.35
N ALA A 365 11.28 -2.55 19.42
CA ALA A 365 12.23 -1.48 19.75
C ALA A 365 11.53 -0.31 20.47
N ASP A 366 12.29 0.47 21.23
CA ASP A 366 11.77 1.64 21.95
C ASP A 366 11.58 2.85 21.03
N HIS A 367 12.34 2.89 19.93
CA HIS A 367 12.30 3.95 18.94
C HIS A 367 12.60 3.39 17.56
N PHE A 368 11.91 3.91 16.54
CA PHE A 368 12.15 3.56 15.15
C PHE A 368 12.62 4.76 14.32
N ILE A 369 13.68 4.56 13.55
CA ILE A 369 14.17 5.50 12.54
C ILE A 369 14.15 4.78 11.19
N GLY A 370 13.47 5.35 10.20
CA GLY A 370 13.34 4.71 8.90
C GLY A 370 13.27 5.68 7.73
N LEU A 371 13.19 5.09 6.53
CA LEU A 371 13.03 5.83 5.29
C LEU A 371 11.58 5.78 4.83
N ALA A 372 10.96 6.94 4.68
CA ALA A 372 9.54 7.08 4.39
C ALA A 372 9.13 6.47 3.03
N GLY A 373 10.09 6.34 2.10
CA GLY A 373 9.88 5.76 0.78
C GLY A 373 9.93 4.24 0.73
N SER A 374 10.21 3.54 1.83
CA SER A 374 10.26 2.07 1.88
C SER A 374 9.03 1.48 2.57
N ASN A 375 8.37 0.52 1.92
CA ASN A 375 7.26 -0.25 2.51
C ASN A 375 7.68 -0.88 3.86
N VAL A 376 8.91 -1.38 3.99
CA VAL A 376 9.39 -1.96 5.27
C VAL A 376 9.32 -0.92 6.39
N SER A 377 9.89 0.27 6.19
CA SER A 377 9.84 1.33 7.21
C SER A 377 8.40 1.78 7.47
N TYR A 378 7.61 1.91 6.42
CA TYR A 378 6.26 2.44 6.52
C TYR A 378 5.37 1.50 7.34
N TYR A 379 5.50 0.20 7.15
CA TYR A 379 4.76 -0.80 7.93
C TYR A 379 5.25 -0.89 9.37
N ILE A 380 6.57 -0.86 9.64
CA ILE A 380 7.07 -0.77 11.02
C ILE A 380 6.49 0.47 11.72
N ALA A 381 6.50 1.62 11.04
CA ALA A 381 5.97 2.87 11.56
C ALA A 381 4.44 2.85 11.75
N SER A 382 3.70 1.98 11.04
CA SER A 382 2.23 1.95 11.08
C SER A 382 1.67 0.86 11.98
N MET A 383 2.37 -0.26 12.15
CA MET A 383 1.88 -1.44 12.89
C MET A 383 2.06 -1.34 14.42
N LYS A 384 2.61 -0.24 14.91
CA LYS A 384 2.76 0.06 16.34
C LYS A 384 2.44 1.52 16.58
N ASP A 385 1.78 1.81 17.70
CA ASP A 385 1.71 3.17 18.22
C ASP A 385 3.06 3.54 18.83
N TRP A 386 3.82 4.36 18.11
CA TRP A 386 5.13 4.82 18.52
C TRP A 386 5.08 6.10 19.36
N GLY A 387 3.93 6.79 19.43
CA GLY A 387 3.88 8.17 19.91
C GLY A 387 4.93 9.04 19.20
N GLU A 388 5.77 9.72 19.98
CA GLU A 388 6.88 10.54 19.47
C GLU A 388 8.14 9.74 19.06
N ASN A 389 8.17 8.43 19.30
CA ASN A 389 9.35 7.59 19.13
C ASN A 389 9.47 6.97 17.72
N CYS A 390 9.06 7.70 16.68
CA CYS A 390 9.17 7.26 15.28
C CYS A 390 9.54 8.43 14.37
N ASP A 391 10.70 8.34 13.72
CA ASP A 391 11.17 9.31 12.74
C ASP A 391 11.27 8.65 11.34
N LEU A 392 10.60 9.24 10.35
CA LEU A 392 10.71 8.82 8.95
C LEU A 392 11.34 9.93 8.11
N PHE A 393 12.34 9.59 7.31
CA PHE A 393 13.10 10.52 6.48
C PHE A 393 12.88 10.28 4.98
N GLY A 394 12.91 11.36 4.19
CA GLY A 394 12.75 11.33 2.73
C GLY A 394 11.29 11.40 2.26
N PRO A 395 11.05 11.32 0.94
CA PRO A 395 9.71 11.30 0.37
C PRO A 395 8.91 10.08 0.85
N ALA A 396 7.67 10.30 1.29
CA ALA A 396 6.84 9.25 1.85
C ALA A 396 6.00 8.54 0.77
N LEU A 397 6.05 7.21 0.77
CA LEU A 397 5.46 6.38 -0.28
C LEU A 397 3.94 6.58 -0.43
N HIS A 398 3.22 6.71 0.69
CA HIS A 398 1.75 6.81 0.71
C HIS A 398 1.25 8.22 1.02
N ASN A 399 2.03 9.26 0.69
CA ASN A 399 1.61 10.65 0.87
C ASN A 399 1.43 11.39 -0.46
N ASP A 400 1.70 10.73 -1.59
CA ASP A 400 1.57 11.30 -2.91
C ASP A 400 0.95 10.31 -3.91
N PHE A 401 1.00 10.66 -5.19
CA PHE A 401 0.46 9.84 -6.28
C PHE A 401 1.55 9.08 -7.04
N GLY A 402 2.75 8.91 -6.46
CA GLY A 402 3.93 8.37 -7.15
C GLY A 402 3.70 7.00 -7.75
N ILE A 403 3.09 6.08 -6.98
CA ILE A 403 2.74 4.73 -7.46
C ILE A 403 1.73 4.81 -8.62
N ALA A 404 0.67 5.60 -8.47
CA ALA A 404 -0.36 5.70 -9.50
C ALA A 404 0.16 6.37 -10.78
N LEU A 405 0.98 7.42 -10.63
CA LEU A 405 1.63 8.10 -11.74
C LEU A 405 2.55 7.13 -12.49
N SER A 406 3.44 6.42 -11.78
CA SER A 406 4.39 5.51 -12.43
C SER A 406 3.71 4.33 -13.13
N THR A 407 2.62 3.80 -12.57
CA THR A 407 1.96 2.58 -13.07
C THR A 407 0.90 2.83 -14.14
N LEU A 408 0.24 4.00 -14.14
CA LEU A 408 -0.85 4.32 -15.08
C LEU A 408 -0.41 5.19 -16.26
N THR A 409 0.78 5.82 -16.17
CA THR A 409 1.30 6.68 -17.25
C THR A 409 2.46 6.05 -18.04
N ALA A 410 3.09 5.00 -17.50
CA ALA A 410 3.93 4.06 -18.26
C ALA A 410 3.04 3.13 -19.10
#